data_AF-A0A9D4AZA4-F1
#
_entry.id   AF-A0A9D4AZA4-F1
#
_cell.length_a   1.000
_cell.length_b   1.000
_cell.length_c   1.000
_cell.angle_alpha   90.00
_cell.angle_beta   90.00
_cell.angle_gamma   90.00
#
_symmetry.space_group_name_H-M   'P 1'
#
loop_
_entity.id
_entity.type
_entity.pdbx_description
1 polymer ?
#
loop_
_entity_poly.entity_id
_entity_poly.type
_entity_poly.pdbx_seq_one_letter_code
_entity_poly.pdbx_strand_id
1 'polypeptide(L)'
;MARSERSSVDWSSVNGSLVPHKDAPGTDVFCNRGGVFIVRSDLGCYLQTKELKTGTGIEIRRLHPACQGGDHYLSDMNNPPNIYIIKGDSYRVVKDLSTDAGATVRELHPSCRGGDHYMYRGRLLQIFVNVYELPSVYDIFFCVIFLERGVMHQVYDLTTDEKGKDVPLKPELQKGSTTSATWECIKTLHNDSDSPITWSDKVTCKVGYANQQMSSIEHNWSISAEMSLKAGALTKLITKCEFSLKAEYGGKIIHTKQEDWNEAREEEESIQVTLEPKKNLYIWQYRLCMGQEPVLFCRDIQFTKEHNPPDRIPLPPVP
;
A
#
# COMPACT_ATOMS: atom_id res chain seq x y z
N MET A 1 34.46 -0.86 30.19
CA MET A 1 34.52 -0.25 28.86
C MET A 1 33.11 -0.08 28.36
N ALA A 2 32.73 1.09 27.86
CA ALA A 2 31.45 1.28 27.20
C ALA A 2 31.46 0.53 25.86
N ARG A 3 30.40 -0.22 25.56
CA ARG A 3 30.20 -0.91 24.28
C ARG A 3 28.91 -0.43 23.64
N SER A 4 28.95 -0.29 22.32
CA SER A 4 27.85 0.12 21.47
C SER A 4 27.69 -0.96 20.40
N GLU A 5 26.52 -1.59 20.33
CA GLU A 5 26.18 -2.52 19.27
C GLU A 5 25.20 -1.87 18.30
N ARG A 6 25.48 -2.02 17.00
CA ARG A 6 24.59 -1.58 15.92
C ARG A 6 23.87 -2.82 15.41
N SER A 7 22.54 -2.82 15.40
CA SER A 7 21.79 -3.87 14.72
C SER A 7 22.00 -3.72 13.21
N SER A 8 22.74 -4.62 12.58
CA SER A 8 22.81 -4.71 11.12
C SER A 8 21.53 -5.38 10.62
N VAL A 9 20.62 -4.59 10.06
CA VAL A 9 19.50 -5.13 9.30
C VAL A 9 20.01 -5.43 7.88
N ASP A 10 19.96 -6.69 7.49
CA ASP A 10 20.27 -7.16 6.15
C ASP A 10 19.14 -6.73 5.19
N TRP A 11 19.46 -5.84 4.25
CA TRP A 11 18.53 -5.34 3.24
C TRP A 11 18.70 -6.13 1.95
N SER A 12 18.36 -7.41 1.97
CA SER A 12 18.09 -8.13 0.73
C SER A 12 16.77 -7.63 0.13
N SER A 13 16.74 -7.45 -1.19
CA SER A 13 15.55 -7.00 -1.91
C SER A 13 14.39 -7.97 -1.67
N VAL A 14 13.31 -7.49 -1.04
CA VAL A 14 12.12 -8.30 -0.84
C VAL A 14 11.32 -8.35 -2.14
N ASN A 15 11.07 -9.58 -2.61
CA ASN A 15 10.15 -9.88 -3.69
C ASN A 15 8.77 -9.34 -3.32
N GLY A 16 8.38 -8.21 -3.94
CA GLY A 16 7.08 -7.61 -3.67
C GLY A 16 5.97 -8.42 -4.30
N SER A 17 4.82 -8.35 -3.67
CA SER A 17 3.74 -9.28 -3.93
C SER A 17 2.36 -8.64 -3.80
N LEU A 18 1.37 -9.23 -4.47
CA LEU A 18 -0.05 -8.91 -4.35
C LEU A 18 -0.58 -9.23 -2.95
N VAL A 19 -1.37 -8.30 -2.42
CA VAL A 19 -2.09 -8.42 -1.15
C VAL A 19 -3.39 -9.15 -1.41
N PRO A 20 -3.61 -10.38 -0.87
CA PRO A 20 -4.90 -11.03 -1.00
C PRO A 20 -6.01 -10.07 -0.56
N HIS A 21 -7.10 -9.96 -1.33
CA HIS A 21 -8.15 -9.00 -1.02
C HIS A 21 -8.78 -9.22 0.36
N LYS A 22 -8.83 -10.47 0.85
CA LYS A 22 -9.26 -10.79 2.22
C LYS A 22 -8.49 -10.01 3.31
N ASP A 23 -7.27 -9.56 3.01
CA ASP A 23 -6.41 -8.82 3.94
C ASP A 23 -6.60 -7.29 3.81
N ALA A 24 -7.36 -6.81 2.82
CA ALA A 24 -7.73 -5.41 2.62
C ALA A 24 -9.17 -5.26 2.05
N PRO A 25 -10.20 -5.82 2.73
CA PRO A 25 -11.55 -5.85 2.19
C PRO A 25 -12.13 -4.45 2.00
N GLY A 26 -12.91 -4.28 0.94
CA GLY A 26 -13.60 -3.03 0.66
C GLY A 26 -12.70 -1.88 0.15
N THR A 27 -11.43 -2.14 -0.13
CA THR A 27 -10.52 -1.17 -0.73
C THR A 27 -10.09 -1.59 -2.13
N ASP A 28 -10.27 -0.72 -3.12
CA ASP A 28 -9.82 -0.96 -4.49
C ASP A 28 -9.31 0.32 -5.14
N VAL A 29 -8.35 0.18 -6.06
CA VAL A 29 -7.83 1.29 -6.86
C VAL A 29 -7.95 0.92 -8.33
N PHE A 30 -8.59 1.79 -9.11
CA PHE A 30 -8.68 1.61 -10.57
C PHE A 30 -8.58 2.94 -11.31
N CYS A 31 -8.27 2.85 -12.60
CA CYS A 31 -8.20 4.00 -13.48
C CYS A 31 -9.19 3.83 -14.64
N ASN A 32 -9.75 4.95 -15.09
CA ASN A 32 -10.48 5.01 -16.35
C ASN A 32 -10.27 6.37 -17.03
N ARG A 33 -11.00 6.64 -18.11
CA ARG A 33 -10.92 7.92 -18.84
C ARG A 33 -11.27 9.15 -17.97
N GLY A 34 -11.97 8.96 -16.86
CA GLY A 34 -12.33 9.99 -15.89
C GLY A 34 -11.29 10.22 -14.79
N GLY A 35 -10.17 9.50 -14.81
CA GLY A 35 -9.07 9.63 -13.85
C GLY A 35 -8.87 8.39 -12.99
N VAL A 36 -8.36 8.60 -11.78
CA VAL A 36 -8.02 7.56 -10.81
C VAL A 36 -9.04 7.54 -9.69
N PHE A 37 -9.44 6.34 -9.30
CA PHE A 37 -10.44 6.07 -8.29
C PHE A 37 -9.81 5.25 -7.18
N ILE A 38 -10.04 5.66 -5.94
CA ILE A 38 -9.73 4.88 -4.73
C ILE A 38 -11.07 4.64 -4.05
N VAL A 39 -11.56 3.40 -4.12
CA VAL A 39 -12.83 2.99 -3.52
C VAL A 39 -12.59 2.50 -2.11
N ARG A 40 -13.47 2.93 -1.21
CA ARG A 40 -13.54 2.56 0.19
C ARG A 40 -14.97 2.17 0.52
N SER A 41 -15.32 1.01 -0.03
CA SER A 41 -16.65 0.38 0.00
C SER A 41 -17.13 0.08 1.40
N ASP A 42 -16.20 -0.31 2.26
CA ASP A 42 -16.40 -0.48 3.69
C ASP A 42 -16.90 0.80 4.38
N LEU A 43 -16.64 1.97 3.78
CA LEU A 43 -16.97 3.29 4.34
C LEU A 43 -18.10 3.96 3.57
N GLY A 44 -18.56 3.33 2.50
CA GLY A 44 -19.51 3.91 1.58
C GLY A 44 -18.99 5.16 0.86
N CYS A 45 -17.68 5.26 0.56
CA CYS A 45 -17.13 6.40 -0.18
C CYS A 45 -16.07 6.01 -1.23
N TYR A 46 -15.79 6.93 -2.15
CA TYR A 46 -14.66 6.83 -3.06
C TYR A 46 -14.01 8.20 -3.27
N LEU A 47 -12.72 8.19 -3.52
CA LEU A 47 -11.95 9.34 -3.98
C LEU A 47 -11.80 9.24 -5.50
N GLN A 48 -12.00 10.36 -6.20
CA GLN A 48 -11.67 10.52 -7.60
C GLN A 48 -10.64 11.64 -7.76
N THR A 49 -9.66 11.45 -8.63
CA THR A 49 -8.72 12.50 -9.03
C THR A 49 -8.36 12.39 -10.50
N LYS A 50 -8.14 13.52 -11.18
CA LYS A 50 -7.68 13.49 -12.59
C LYS A 50 -6.22 13.07 -12.70
N GLU A 51 -5.41 13.48 -11.73
CA GLU A 51 -4.00 13.18 -11.68
C GLU A 51 -3.52 13.06 -10.23
N LEU A 52 -3.04 11.88 -9.86
CA LEU A 52 -2.50 11.60 -8.53
C LEU A 52 -1.29 12.51 -8.22
N LYS A 53 -0.39 12.73 -9.19
CA LYS A 53 0.86 13.51 -8.99
C LYS A 53 0.61 14.86 -8.35
N THR A 54 -0.35 15.58 -8.91
CA THR A 54 -0.63 16.97 -8.59
C THR A 54 -1.76 17.10 -7.58
N GLY A 55 -2.49 16.00 -7.31
CA GLY A 55 -3.71 16.01 -6.50
C GLY A 55 -4.78 16.94 -7.06
N THR A 56 -4.74 17.22 -8.37
CA THR A 56 -5.65 18.18 -8.99
C THR A 56 -7.01 17.55 -9.21
N GLY A 57 -8.05 18.24 -8.75
CA GLY A 57 -9.43 17.76 -8.86
C GLY A 57 -9.69 16.52 -7.99
N ILE A 58 -9.05 16.42 -6.81
CA ILE A 58 -9.44 15.44 -5.80
C ILE A 58 -10.84 15.76 -5.32
N GLU A 59 -11.73 14.78 -5.46
CA GLU A 59 -13.08 14.82 -4.92
C GLU A 59 -13.33 13.53 -4.14
N ILE A 60 -13.87 13.68 -2.93
CA ILE A 60 -14.37 12.55 -2.16
C ILE A 60 -15.88 12.55 -2.29
N ARG A 61 -16.45 11.45 -2.76
CA ARG A 61 -17.88 11.30 -3.02
C ARG A 61 -18.39 10.07 -2.28
N ARG A 62 -19.68 10.09 -1.95
CA ARG A 62 -20.34 8.92 -1.37
C ARG A 62 -20.61 7.89 -2.46
N LEU A 63 -20.39 6.62 -2.13
CA LEU A 63 -20.90 5.51 -2.91
C LEU A 63 -22.42 5.47 -2.76
N HIS A 64 -23.11 5.29 -3.88
CA HIS A 64 -24.53 4.96 -3.84
C HIS A 64 -24.72 3.67 -3.01
N PRO A 65 -25.79 3.54 -2.19
CA PRO A 65 -26.00 2.34 -1.37
C PRO A 65 -25.94 1.01 -2.15
N ALA A 66 -26.42 1.00 -3.39
CA ALA A 66 -26.36 -0.19 -4.27
C ALA A 66 -24.95 -0.52 -4.81
N CYS A 67 -24.04 0.46 -4.75
CA CYS A 67 -22.64 0.34 -5.16
C CYS A 67 -21.71 0.04 -3.97
N GLN A 68 -22.25 -0.22 -2.77
CA GLN A 68 -21.48 -0.52 -1.56
C GLN A 68 -21.39 -2.03 -1.32
N GLY A 69 -20.36 -2.43 -0.57
CA GLY A 69 -20.08 -3.82 -0.22
C GLY A 69 -19.80 -4.69 -1.44
N GLY A 70 -19.19 -4.13 -2.48
CA GLY A 70 -18.53 -4.92 -3.52
C GLY A 70 -17.22 -5.48 -3.00
N ASP A 71 -16.89 -6.70 -3.45
CA ASP A 71 -15.63 -7.38 -3.19
C ASP A 71 -14.53 -6.80 -4.08
N HIS A 72 -14.84 -6.36 -5.30
CA HIS A 72 -13.86 -5.68 -6.15
C HIS A 72 -14.48 -4.57 -6.99
N TYR A 73 -13.70 -3.54 -7.25
CA TYR A 73 -14.06 -2.44 -8.15
C TYR A 73 -13.02 -2.29 -9.26
N LEU A 74 -13.49 -2.31 -10.50
CA LEU A 74 -12.65 -2.13 -11.68
C LEU A 74 -13.41 -1.35 -12.74
N SER A 75 -12.71 -0.83 -13.74
CA SER A 75 -13.35 -0.09 -14.83
C SER A 75 -12.73 -0.44 -16.16
N ASP A 76 -13.54 -0.37 -17.22
CA ASP A 76 -13.03 -0.39 -18.57
C ASP A 76 -12.59 1.01 -19.05
N MET A 77 -12.00 1.04 -20.24
CA MET A 77 -11.54 2.25 -20.93
C MET A 77 -12.52 2.72 -22.02
N ASN A 78 -13.77 2.27 -21.98
CA ASN A 78 -14.80 2.69 -22.94
C ASN A 78 -15.16 4.16 -22.75
N ASN A 79 -15.95 4.69 -23.68
CA ASN A 79 -16.44 6.07 -23.62
C ASN A 79 -17.97 6.10 -23.81
N PRO A 80 -18.76 6.31 -22.75
CA PRO A 80 -18.35 6.46 -21.34
C PRO A 80 -17.87 5.14 -20.73
N PRO A 81 -16.95 5.17 -19.74
CA PRO A 81 -16.42 3.95 -19.12
C PRO A 81 -17.51 3.21 -18.34
N ASN A 82 -17.44 1.89 -18.31
CA ASN A 82 -18.19 1.08 -17.34
C ASN A 82 -17.33 0.82 -16.11
N ILE A 83 -17.96 0.91 -14.94
CA ILE A 83 -17.40 0.51 -13.66
C ILE A 83 -18.11 -0.79 -13.24
N TYR A 84 -17.32 -1.82 -13.00
CA TYR A 84 -17.75 -3.14 -12.59
C TYR A 84 -17.53 -3.28 -11.09
N ILE A 85 -18.55 -3.79 -10.40
CA ILE A 85 -18.55 -4.04 -8.96
C ILE A 85 -18.80 -5.54 -8.79
N ILE A 86 -17.76 -6.29 -8.47
CA ILE A 86 -17.85 -7.72 -8.20
C ILE A 86 -18.45 -7.91 -6.81
N LYS A 87 -19.40 -8.82 -6.66
CA LYS A 87 -20.00 -9.17 -5.37
C LYS A 87 -20.47 -10.62 -5.38
N GLY A 88 -19.74 -11.46 -4.64
CA GLY A 88 -19.88 -12.91 -4.64
C GLY A 88 -19.77 -13.46 -6.06
N ASP A 89 -20.83 -14.14 -6.48
CA ASP A 89 -20.91 -14.83 -7.77
C ASP A 89 -21.44 -13.96 -8.91
N SER A 90 -21.62 -12.66 -8.66
CA SER A 90 -22.23 -11.71 -9.59
C SER A 90 -21.39 -10.45 -9.73
N TYR A 91 -21.72 -9.64 -10.73
CA TYR A 91 -21.18 -8.31 -10.86
C TYR A 91 -22.24 -7.31 -11.31
N ARG A 92 -22.12 -6.08 -10.79
CA ARG A 92 -22.92 -4.93 -11.20
C ARG A 92 -22.09 -4.04 -12.12
N VAL A 93 -22.73 -3.47 -13.13
CA VAL A 93 -22.14 -2.49 -14.03
C VAL A 93 -22.85 -1.15 -13.86
N VAL A 94 -22.09 -0.12 -13.54
CA VAL A 94 -22.55 1.28 -13.43
C VAL A 94 -21.67 2.22 -14.27
N LYS A 95 -22.14 3.44 -14.51
CA LYS A 95 -21.33 4.49 -15.16
C LYS A 95 -20.70 5.47 -14.16
N ASP A 96 -21.26 5.55 -12.96
CA ASP A 96 -20.86 6.46 -11.90
C ASP A 96 -21.17 5.78 -10.56
N LEU A 97 -20.18 5.76 -9.67
CA LEU A 97 -20.30 5.09 -8.36
C LEU A 97 -21.24 5.82 -7.38
N SER A 98 -21.62 7.06 -7.66
CA SER A 98 -22.55 7.86 -6.87
C SER A 98 -24.03 7.65 -7.23
N THR A 99 -24.33 6.85 -8.25
CA THR A 99 -25.71 6.54 -8.68
C THR A 99 -25.85 5.09 -9.13
N ASP A 100 -27.07 4.55 -9.09
CA ASP A 100 -27.42 3.23 -9.63
C ASP A 100 -28.29 3.32 -10.90
N ALA A 101 -28.44 4.51 -11.45
CA ALA A 101 -29.28 4.73 -12.62
C ALA A 101 -28.72 3.97 -13.84
N GLY A 102 -29.55 3.10 -14.42
CA GLY A 102 -29.18 2.28 -15.58
C GLY A 102 -28.21 1.14 -15.26
N ALA A 103 -28.04 0.80 -13.98
CA ALA A 103 -27.19 -0.32 -13.59
C ALA A 103 -27.72 -1.65 -14.13
N THR A 104 -26.79 -2.53 -14.48
CA THR A 104 -27.12 -3.92 -14.82
C THR A 104 -26.39 -4.86 -13.88
N VAL A 105 -27.02 -5.99 -13.55
CA VAL A 105 -26.42 -7.04 -12.71
C VAL A 105 -26.40 -8.32 -13.52
N ARG A 106 -25.26 -9.01 -13.52
CA ARG A 106 -25.04 -10.26 -14.25
C ARG A 106 -24.32 -11.26 -13.36
N GLU A 107 -24.55 -12.53 -13.62
CA GLU A 107 -23.82 -13.62 -12.97
C GLU A 107 -22.42 -13.73 -13.58
N LEU A 108 -21.41 -13.97 -12.75
CA LEU A 108 -20.10 -14.39 -13.22
C LEU A 108 -20.18 -15.82 -13.74
N HIS A 109 -19.43 -16.11 -14.80
CA HIS A 109 -19.16 -17.47 -15.22
C HIS A 109 -18.44 -18.23 -14.09
N PRO A 110 -18.72 -19.53 -13.86
CA PRO A 110 -18.05 -20.31 -12.82
C PRO A 110 -16.52 -20.20 -12.80
N SER A 111 -15.86 -20.16 -13.97
CA SER A 111 -14.39 -19.99 -14.09
C SER A 111 -13.87 -18.64 -13.57
N CYS A 112 -14.74 -17.63 -13.51
CA CYS A 112 -14.40 -16.27 -13.14
C CYS A 112 -14.84 -15.91 -11.70
N ARG A 113 -15.39 -16.86 -10.93
CA ARG A 113 -15.83 -16.64 -9.53
C ARG A 113 -14.70 -16.87 -8.55
N GLY A 114 -14.73 -16.15 -7.43
CA GLY A 114 -13.80 -16.36 -6.31
C GLY A 114 -12.35 -15.98 -6.62
N GLY A 115 -12.13 -15.03 -7.54
CA GLY A 115 -10.80 -14.47 -7.76
C GLY A 115 -10.33 -13.64 -6.57
N ASP A 116 -9.04 -13.65 -6.30
CA ASP A 116 -8.40 -12.77 -5.31
C ASP A 116 -8.30 -11.32 -5.81
N HIS A 117 -8.25 -11.13 -7.13
CA HIS A 117 -8.27 -9.81 -7.77
C HIS A 117 -8.94 -9.84 -9.14
N TYR A 118 -9.59 -8.74 -9.49
CA TYR A 118 -10.20 -8.51 -10.79
C TYR A 118 -9.66 -7.22 -11.41
N MET A 119 -9.28 -7.28 -12.68
CA MET A 119 -8.78 -6.13 -13.43
C MET A 119 -9.22 -6.17 -14.90
N TYR A 120 -9.11 -5.03 -15.59
CA TYR A 120 -9.43 -4.91 -17.00
C TYR A 120 -8.19 -4.48 -17.81
N ARG A 121 -7.86 -5.26 -18.85
CA ARG A 121 -6.77 -5.01 -19.79
C ARG A 121 -7.21 -4.10 -20.93
N GLY A 122 -7.03 -2.79 -20.77
CA GLY A 122 -6.85 -1.87 -21.91
C GLY A 122 -5.40 -1.80 -22.37
N ARG A 123 -5.04 -0.90 -23.32
CA ARG A 123 -3.67 -0.61 -23.86
C ARG A 123 -2.54 -0.39 -22.82
N LEU A 124 -2.82 -0.51 -21.53
CA LEU A 124 -1.94 -0.30 -20.39
C LEU A 124 -1.12 -1.54 -19.97
N LEU A 125 -1.38 -2.71 -20.54
CA LEU A 125 -0.96 -3.97 -19.92
C LEU A 125 0.05 -4.72 -20.82
N GLN A 126 0.98 -4.01 -21.46
CA GLN A 126 2.16 -4.62 -22.07
C GLN A 126 3.31 -4.82 -21.05
N ILE A 127 3.10 -4.48 -19.77
CA ILE A 127 4.17 -4.37 -18.77
C ILE A 127 4.03 -5.37 -17.59
N PHE A 128 2.84 -5.90 -17.28
CA PHE A 128 2.68 -6.78 -16.10
C PHE A 128 2.99 -8.25 -16.35
N VAL A 129 3.19 -8.62 -17.60
CA VAL A 129 3.67 -9.95 -17.95
C VAL A 129 4.62 -9.77 -19.13
N ASN A 130 5.91 -10.05 -18.93
CA ASN A 130 6.84 -10.32 -20.03
C ASN A 130 6.39 -11.62 -20.72
N VAL A 131 5.21 -11.62 -21.35
CA VAL A 131 4.79 -12.63 -22.31
C VAL A 131 5.25 -12.08 -23.64
N TYR A 132 6.48 -12.42 -24.01
CA TYR A 132 7.07 -12.04 -25.28
C TYR A 132 6.36 -12.66 -26.50
N GLU A 133 5.30 -13.45 -26.30
CA GLU A 133 4.63 -14.17 -27.39
C GLU A 133 3.11 -14.26 -27.16
N LEU A 134 2.36 -13.19 -27.44
CA LEU A 134 0.93 -13.29 -27.74
C LEU A 134 0.53 -12.30 -28.86
N PRO A 135 -0.42 -12.67 -29.73
CA PRO A 135 -0.70 -11.96 -30.97
C PRO A 135 -1.53 -10.69 -30.74
N SER A 136 -1.03 -9.57 -31.27
CA SER A 136 -1.72 -8.31 -31.54
C SER A 136 -2.10 -7.40 -30.35
N VAL A 137 -1.86 -6.11 -30.55
CA VAL A 137 -1.94 -4.98 -29.60
C VAL A 137 -3.39 -4.53 -29.30
N TYR A 138 -4.39 -5.36 -29.62
CA TYR A 138 -5.81 -4.93 -29.65
C TYR A 138 -6.77 -5.77 -28.81
N ASP A 139 -6.30 -6.85 -28.18
CA ASP A 139 -7.18 -7.74 -27.43
C ASP A 139 -7.40 -7.22 -26.00
N ILE A 140 -8.60 -6.69 -25.79
CA ILE A 140 -9.08 -6.16 -24.52
C ILE A 140 -9.81 -7.28 -23.77
N PHE A 141 -9.36 -7.57 -22.54
CA PHE A 141 -9.92 -8.65 -21.73
C PHE A 141 -9.88 -8.33 -20.23
N PHE A 142 -10.73 -8.95 -19.45
CA PHE A 142 -10.62 -9.01 -18.00
C PHE A 142 -9.53 -10.00 -17.59
N CYS A 143 -8.89 -9.73 -16.47
CA CYS A 143 -8.03 -10.69 -15.80
C CYS A 143 -8.56 -10.94 -14.38
N VAL A 144 -8.64 -12.21 -14.02
CA VAL A 144 -8.98 -12.67 -12.67
C VAL A 144 -7.75 -13.40 -12.11
N ILE A 145 -7.22 -12.93 -10.98
CA ILE A 145 -6.06 -13.54 -10.33
C ILE A 145 -6.57 -14.54 -9.30
N PHE A 146 -6.03 -15.75 -9.34
CA PHE A 146 -6.23 -16.80 -8.34
C PHE A 146 -4.88 -17.14 -7.72
N LEU A 147 -4.58 -16.56 -6.56
CA LEU A 147 -3.32 -16.71 -5.85
C LEU A 147 -3.11 -18.15 -5.41
N GLU A 148 -4.13 -18.80 -4.83
CA GLU A 148 -4.04 -20.20 -4.38
C GLU A 148 -3.78 -21.18 -5.54
N ARG A 149 -4.35 -20.89 -6.72
CA ARG A 149 -4.13 -21.67 -7.95
C ARG A 149 -2.81 -21.29 -8.64
N GLY A 150 -2.21 -20.16 -8.27
CA GLY A 150 -1.04 -19.61 -8.94
C GLY A 150 -1.29 -19.23 -10.40
N VAL A 151 -2.50 -18.81 -10.77
CA VAL A 151 -2.86 -18.46 -12.16
C VAL A 151 -3.57 -17.12 -12.28
N MET A 152 -3.39 -16.47 -13.41
CA MET A 152 -4.20 -15.37 -13.90
C MET A 152 -5.06 -15.88 -15.05
N HIS A 153 -6.37 -15.85 -14.86
CA HIS A 153 -7.35 -16.22 -15.86
C HIS A 153 -7.74 -14.99 -16.70
N GLN A 154 -7.48 -15.03 -18.00
CA GLN A 154 -7.77 -13.96 -18.97
C GLN A 154 -9.06 -14.28 -19.72
N VAL A 155 -9.98 -13.32 -19.84
CA VAL A 155 -11.33 -13.56 -20.38
C VAL A 155 -11.94 -12.30 -20.97
N TYR A 156 -12.68 -12.39 -22.08
CA TYR A 156 -13.29 -11.21 -22.73
C TYR A 156 -14.60 -10.77 -22.07
N ASP A 157 -15.40 -11.72 -21.60
CA ASP A 157 -16.65 -11.47 -20.91
C ASP A 157 -16.73 -12.34 -19.66
N LEU A 158 -16.84 -11.69 -18.50
CA LEU A 158 -16.93 -12.33 -17.19
C LEU A 158 -18.19 -13.20 -17.02
N THR A 159 -19.21 -13.05 -17.86
CA THR A 159 -20.48 -13.83 -17.83
C THR A 159 -20.35 -15.15 -18.57
N THR A 160 -19.61 -15.19 -19.68
CA THR A 160 -19.60 -16.32 -20.62
C THR A 160 -18.28 -17.08 -20.66
N ASP A 161 -17.23 -16.56 -20.02
CA ASP A 161 -15.87 -17.09 -20.14
C ASP A 161 -15.35 -17.08 -21.58
N GLU A 162 -15.76 -16.05 -22.34
CA GLU A 162 -15.38 -15.94 -23.74
C GLU A 162 -13.86 -15.85 -23.90
N LYS A 163 -13.29 -16.84 -24.61
CA LYS A 163 -11.85 -16.99 -24.85
C LYS A 163 -11.02 -17.08 -23.55
N GLY A 164 -11.61 -17.63 -22.50
CA GLY A 164 -10.96 -17.92 -21.22
C GLY A 164 -9.62 -18.64 -21.37
N LYS A 165 -8.58 -18.13 -20.72
CA LYS A 165 -7.25 -18.77 -20.68
C LYS A 165 -6.55 -18.53 -19.35
N ASP A 166 -6.10 -19.60 -18.73
CA ASP A 166 -5.21 -19.54 -17.57
C ASP A 166 -3.75 -19.28 -18.01
N VAL A 167 -3.11 -18.32 -17.35
CA VAL A 167 -1.70 -17.99 -17.49
C VAL A 167 -1.04 -18.14 -16.12
N PRO A 168 0.03 -18.93 -15.96
CA PRO A 168 0.72 -19.06 -14.67
C PRO A 168 1.20 -17.71 -14.13
N LEU A 169 0.96 -17.46 -12.84
CA LEU A 169 1.53 -16.33 -12.12
C LEU A 169 3.01 -16.60 -11.86
N LYS A 170 3.80 -15.53 -11.84
CA LYS A 170 5.18 -15.64 -11.37
C LYS A 170 5.20 -15.80 -9.83
N PRO A 171 6.14 -16.59 -9.27
CA PRO A 171 6.19 -16.87 -7.83
C PRO A 171 6.26 -15.63 -6.92
N GLU A 172 6.77 -14.51 -7.45
CA GLU A 172 6.94 -13.27 -6.68
C GLU A 172 5.60 -12.62 -6.31
N LEU A 173 4.50 -12.90 -7.02
CA LEU A 173 3.20 -12.24 -6.85
C LEU A 173 2.30 -12.82 -5.72
N GLN A 174 2.75 -13.77 -4.89
CA GLN A 174 1.88 -14.64 -4.04
C GLN A 174 1.82 -14.36 -2.49
N LYS A 175 2.53 -13.38 -1.95
CA LYS A 175 2.70 -12.96 -0.53
C LYS A 175 2.24 -11.51 -0.15
N GLY A 176 1.02 -11.25 0.34
CA GLY A 176 0.48 -9.89 0.59
C GLY A 176 1.15 -8.90 1.58
N SER A 177 0.60 -7.68 1.70
CA SER A 177 1.13 -6.52 2.46
C SER A 177 0.04 -5.69 3.21
N THR A 178 0.15 -5.52 4.53
CA THR A 178 -0.78 -4.77 5.43
C THR A 178 -0.12 -3.55 6.08
N THR A 179 -0.75 -2.37 6.16
CA THR A 179 -0.13 -1.18 6.80
C THR A 179 0.02 -1.33 8.32
N SER A 180 1.19 -0.96 8.86
CA SER A 180 1.50 -1.08 10.28
C SER A 180 2.39 0.07 10.76
N ALA A 181 2.66 0.14 12.07
CA ALA A 181 3.53 1.15 12.66
C ALA A 181 4.21 0.53 13.87
N THR A 182 5.50 0.78 14.05
CA THR A 182 6.29 0.11 15.07
C THR A 182 7.49 0.94 15.51
N TRP A 183 8.00 0.64 16.70
CA TRP A 183 9.28 1.13 17.20
C TRP A 183 10.41 0.21 16.75
N GLU A 184 11.49 0.78 16.24
CA GLU A 184 12.73 0.10 15.92
C GLU A 184 13.83 0.55 16.88
N CYS A 185 14.52 -0.41 17.52
CA CYS A 185 15.67 -0.10 18.37
C CYS A 185 16.87 0.19 17.47
N ILE A 186 17.30 1.45 17.40
CA ILE A 186 18.38 1.90 16.50
C ILE A 186 19.76 1.89 17.16
N LYS A 187 19.82 1.92 18.50
CA LYS A 187 21.08 1.84 19.25
C LYS A 187 20.84 1.35 20.68
N THR A 188 21.77 0.55 21.17
CA THR A 188 21.80 0.12 22.58
C THR A 188 23.11 0.56 23.21
N LEU A 189 23.03 1.15 24.40
CA LEU A 189 24.16 1.55 25.22
C LEU A 189 24.18 0.70 26.50
N HIS A 190 25.38 0.23 26.85
CA HIS A 190 25.61 -0.59 28.03
C HIS A 190 26.63 0.04 28.97
N ASN A 191 26.29 0.11 30.26
CA ASN A 191 27.26 0.37 31.33
C ASN A 191 27.49 -0.88 32.18
N ASP A 192 28.49 -1.66 31.79
CA ASP A 192 28.89 -2.87 32.54
C ASP A 192 29.82 -2.56 33.72
N SER A 193 30.19 -1.30 33.94
CA SER A 193 31.09 -0.91 35.02
C SER A 193 30.36 -0.71 36.34
N ASP A 194 31.13 -0.59 37.42
CA ASP A 194 30.62 -0.28 38.77
C ASP A 194 30.52 1.23 39.04
N SER A 195 30.84 2.06 38.05
CA SER A 195 30.81 3.52 38.10
C SER A 195 29.88 4.10 37.04
N PRO A 196 29.24 5.27 37.27
CA PRO A 196 28.51 5.95 36.21
C PRO A 196 29.43 6.27 35.03
N ILE A 197 28.92 6.14 33.80
CA ILE A 197 29.62 6.54 32.59
C ILE A 197 28.85 7.67 31.91
N THR A 198 29.55 8.69 31.46
CA THR A 198 28.97 9.70 30.57
C THR A 198 29.28 9.32 29.14
N TRP A 199 28.22 9.13 28.38
CA TRP A 199 28.29 8.86 26.96
C TRP A 199 27.91 10.14 26.20
N SER A 200 28.73 10.51 25.23
CA SER A 200 28.52 11.68 24.37
C SER A 200 28.97 11.31 22.97
N ASP A 201 28.03 10.93 22.13
CA ASP A 201 28.32 10.51 20.76
C ASP A 201 27.06 10.71 19.91
N LYS A 202 27.22 10.53 18.60
CA LYS A 202 26.18 10.76 17.62
C LYS A 202 25.32 9.51 17.46
N VAL A 203 24.05 9.73 17.22
CA VAL A 203 23.10 8.71 16.79
C VAL A 203 22.62 9.08 15.41
N THR A 204 22.81 8.16 14.47
CA THR A 204 22.31 8.29 13.11
C THR A 204 20.86 7.84 13.08
N CYS A 205 19.98 8.75 12.71
CA CYS A 205 18.55 8.52 12.55
C CYS A 205 18.20 8.58 11.07
N LYS A 206 17.27 7.75 10.63
CA LYS A 206 16.76 7.84 9.26
C LYS A 206 15.51 8.71 9.27
N VAL A 207 15.42 9.73 8.42
CA VAL A 207 14.27 10.62 8.36
C VAL A 207 13.79 10.71 6.93
N GLY A 208 12.48 10.60 6.72
CA GLY A 208 11.88 10.79 5.41
C GLY A 208 11.17 9.56 4.86
N TYR A 209 10.82 9.65 3.59
CA TYR A 209 10.04 8.68 2.85
C TYR A 209 10.93 7.74 2.03
N ALA A 210 10.69 6.44 2.17
CA ALA A 210 11.45 5.34 1.58
C ALA A 210 11.22 5.22 0.05
N ASN A 211 11.54 6.26 -0.72
CA ASN A 211 11.07 6.40 -2.09
C ASN A 211 11.48 5.25 -3.01
N GLN A 212 12.70 4.73 -2.89
CA GLN A 212 13.17 3.59 -3.70
C GLN A 212 12.44 2.29 -3.36
N GLN A 213 12.26 1.98 -2.06
CA GLN A 213 11.47 0.83 -1.63
C GLN A 213 10.03 0.95 -2.15
N MET A 214 9.44 2.13 -2.04
CA MET A 214 8.08 2.38 -2.48
C MET A 214 7.93 2.38 -3.99
N SER A 215 8.96 2.79 -4.72
CA SER A 215 9.02 2.66 -6.18
C SER A 215 8.98 1.20 -6.60
N SER A 216 9.66 0.31 -5.85
CA SER A 216 9.55 -1.13 -6.06
C SER A 216 8.14 -1.63 -5.76
N ILE A 217 7.53 -1.21 -4.64
CA ILE A 217 6.13 -1.54 -4.32
C ILE A 217 5.17 -1.07 -5.42
N GLU A 218 5.30 0.17 -5.91
CA GLU A 218 4.50 0.69 -7.02
C GLU A 218 4.69 -0.12 -8.30
N HIS A 219 5.94 -0.52 -8.59
CA HIS A 219 6.23 -1.39 -9.72
C HIS A 219 5.53 -2.75 -9.59
N ASN A 220 5.47 -3.30 -8.37
CA ASN A 220 4.81 -4.56 -8.06
C ASN A 220 3.27 -4.43 -8.05
N TRP A 221 2.74 -3.25 -7.69
CA TRP A 221 1.32 -2.91 -7.72
C TRP A 221 0.78 -2.61 -9.11
N SER A 222 1.63 -2.71 -10.14
CA SER A 222 1.20 -2.60 -11.53
C SER A 222 0.43 -1.31 -11.82
N ILE A 223 0.94 -0.18 -11.30
CA ILE A 223 0.42 1.16 -11.62
C ILE A 223 0.98 1.58 -12.98
N SER A 224 0.08 1.98 -13.89
CA SER A 224 0.39 2.46 -15.24
C SER A 224 1.41 3.61 -15.29
N ALA A 225 2.40 3.49 -16.17
CA ALA A 225 3.40 4.51 -16.48
C ALA A 225 2.89 5.68 -17.36
N GLU A 226 1.63 5.65 -17.82
CA GLU A 226 0.97 6.85 -18.38
C GLU A 226 0.60 7.86 -17.28
N MET A 227 0.51 7.32 -16.06
CA MET A 227 0.95 7.95 -14.82
C MET A 227 2.32 8.58 -15.00
N SER A 228 2.46 9.78 -15.57
CA SER A 228 3.66 10.55 -15.28
C SER A 228 3.58 10.75 -13.76
N LEU A 229 4.13 9.86 -12.96
CA LEU A 229 4.27 9.86 -11.51
C LEU A 229 5.77 9.71 -11.30
N LYS A 230 6.37 10.55 -10.46
CA LYS A 230 7.74 10.24 -10.04
C LYS A 230 7.63 8.93 -9.27
N ALA A 231 8.53 7.98 -9.53
CA ALA A 231 8.52 6.71 -8.83
C ALA A 231 8.44 6.95 -7.30
N GLY A 232 7.50 6.26 -6.65
CA GLY A 232 7.15 6.36 -5.23
C GLY A 232 6.12 7.44 -4.88
N ALA A 233 5.66 8.28 -5.82
CA ALA A 233 4.72 9.37 -5.54
C ALA A 233 3.27 8.92 -5.28
N LEU A 234 2.82 7.81 -5.86
CA LEU A 234 1.47 7.29 -5.64
C LEU A 234 1.39 6.57 -4.30
N THR A 235 2.31 5.66 -4.01
CA THR A 235 2.39 5.00 -2.70
C THR A 235 2.53 6.03 -1.60
N LYS A 236 3.22 7.14 -1.85
CA LYS A 236 3.30 8.26 -0.90
C LYS A 236 1.93 8.86 -0.59
N LEU A 237 1.10 9.04 -1.60
CA LEU A 237 -0.25 9.59 -1.46
C LEU A 237 -1.22 8.59 -0.82
N ILE A 238 -1.21 7.34 -1.27
CA ILE A 238 -2.01 6.26 -0.67
C ILE A 238 -1.65 6.11 0.80
N THR A 239 -0.35 6.01 1.11
CA THR A 239 0.14 5.89 2.48
C THR A 239 -0.28 7.09 3.34
N LYS A 240 -0.19 8.32 2.81
CA LYS A 240 -0.71 9.51 3.50
C LYS A 240 -2.20 9.42 3.78
N CYS A 241 -2.99 8.93 2.83
CA CYS A 241 -4.43 8.77 2.98
C CYS A 241 -4.74 7.68 4.00
N GLU A 242 -4.13 6.50 3.89
CA GLU A 242 -4.25 5.38 4.84
C GLU A 242 -3.94 5.81 6.28
N PHE A 243 -2.92 6.65 6.47
CA PHE A 243 -2.62 7.22 7.79
C PHE A 243 -3.51 8.40 8.19
N SER A 244 -4.30 8.97 7.29
CA SER A 244 -5.24 10.05 7.63
C SER A 244 -6.66 9.54 7.84
N LEU A 245 -6.94 8.30 7.44
CA LEU A 245 -8.26 7.69 7.57
C LEU A 245 -8.50 7.20 9.00
N LYS A 246 -9.77 7.25 9.41
CA LYS A 246 -10.18 6.79 10.74
C LYS A 246 -9.99 5.28 10.88
N ALA A 247 -9.95 4.78 12.13
CA ALA A 247 -9.89 3.34 12.39
C ALA A 247 -11.16 2.60 11.93
N GLU A 248 -12.34 3.24 12.03
CA GLU A 248 -13.57 2.76 11.39
C GLU A 248 -13.39 2.54 9.89
N TYR A 249 -12.39 3.23 9.34
CA TYR A 249 -12.09 3.35 7.94
C TYR A 249 -10.79 2.65 7.56
N GLY A 250 -10.45 1.52 8.19
CA GLY A 250 -9.29 0.66 7.84
C GLY A 250 -7.91 1.33 7.94
N GLY A 251 -7.86 2.63 8.19
CA GLY A 251 -6.65 3.42 8.30
C GLY A 251 -6.19 3.57 9.74
N LYS A 252 -4.94 3.97 9.94
CA LYS A 252 -4.49 4.43 11.25
C LYS A 252 -4.78 5.91 11.33
N ILE A 253 -5.63 6.35 12.25
CA ILE A 253 -5.98 7.76 12.42
C ILE A 253 -4.82 8.57 13.02
N ILE A 254 -3.81 8.93 12.21
CA ILE A 254 -2.58 9.57 12.69
C ILE A 254 -2.19 10.77 11.82
N HIS A 255 -1.90 11.91 12.45
CA HIS A 255 -1.63 13.12 11.68
C HIS A 255 -0.15 13.23 11.27
N THR A 256 0.18 12.84 10.04
CA THR A 256 1.58 12.81 9.53
C THR A 256 2.07 14.10 8.88
N LYS A 257 1.34 15.23 8.98
CA LYS A 257 1.73 16.48 8.28
C LYS A 257 3.01 17.12 8.79
N GLN A 258 3.43 16.79 10.01
CA GLN A 258 4.69 17.29 10.59
C GLN A 258 5.90 16.48 10.13
N GLU A 259 5.68 15.30 9.55
CA GLU A 259 6.75 14.41 9.11
C GLU A 259 7.36 14.85 7.77
N ASP A 260 8.61 14.46 7.60
CA ASP A 260 9.32 14.66 6.34
C ASP A 260 8.86 13.65 5.31
N TRP A 261 8.31 14.14 4.22
CA TRP A 261 7.84 13.31 3.12
C TRP A 261 8.79 13.36 1.91
N ASN A 262 9.95 13.98 2.04
CA ASN A 262 11.01 13.93 1.02
C ASN A 262 11.75 12.59 1.09
N GLU A 263 12.66 12.36 0.13
CA GLU A 263 13.45 11.12 0.10
C GLU A 263 14.19 10.90 1.43
N ALA A 264 14.17 9.66 1.90
CA ALA A 264 14.78 9.27 3.16
C ALA A 264 16.28 9.55 3.14
N ARG A 265 16.76 10.16 4.23
CA ARG A 265 18.16 10.48 4.46
C ARG A 265 18.57 10.11 5.88
N GLU A 266 19.87 10.07 6.10
CA GLU A 266 20.43 9.94 7.44
C GLU A 266 20.70 11.32 8.03
N GLU A 267 20.30 11.52 9.27
CA GLU A 267 20.60 12.70 10.08
C GLU A 267 21.32 12.26 11.36
N GLU A 268 22.33 13.03 11.78
CA GLU A 268 23.03 12.75 13.03
C GLU A 268 22.51 13.67 14.14
N GLU A 269 22.13 13.06 15.25
CA GLU A 269 21.78 13.77 16.48
C GLU A 269 22.84 13.51 17.56
N SER A 270 23.36 14.57 18.15
CA SER A 270 24.31 14.47 19.26
C SER A 270 23.55 14.21 20.55
N ILE A 271 23.82 13.08 21.20
CA ILE A 271 23.16 12.72 22.45
C ILE A 271 24.21 12.63 23.54
N GLN A 272 23.92 13.26 24.67
CA GLN A 272 24.73 13.17 25.88
C GLN A 272 23.87 12.58 27.00
N VAL A 273 24.31 11.46 27.56
CA VAL A 273 23.59 10.75 28.63
C VAL A 273 24.56 10.17 29.64
N THR A 274 24.20 10.25 30.92
CA THR A 274 24.91 9.55 31.99
C THR A 274 24.16 8.26 32.32
N LEU A 275 24.87 7.14 32.21
CA LEU A 275 24.38 5.80 32.50
C LEU A 275 24.90 5.34 33.85
N GLU A 276 23.97 4.99 34.75
CA GLU A 276 24.29 4.40 36.04
C GLU A 276 24.97 3.01 35.91
N PRO A 277 25.72 2.56 36.93
CA PRO A 277 26.32 1.23 36.95
C PRO A 277 25.32 0.11 36.65
N LYS A 278 25.74 -0.86 35.84
CA LYS A 278 24.95 -2.05 35.45
C LYS A 278 23.58 -1.72 34.82
N LYS A 279 23.49 -0.60 34.09
CA LYS A 279 22.27 -0.19 33.37
C LYS A 279 22.49 -0.14 31.87
N ASN A 280 21.37 -0.32 31.16
CA ASN A 280 21.27 -0.20 29.71
C ASN A 280 20.42 1.01 29.34
N LEU A 281 20.64 1.54 28.14
CA LEU A 281 19.77 2.50 27.49
C LEU A 281 19.50 2.02 26.08
N TYR A 282 18.23 1.95 25.72
CA TYR A 282 17.77 1.60 24.38
C TYR A 282 17.22 2.86 23.72
N ILE A 283 17.65 3.11 22.50
CA ILE A 283 17.27 4.26 21.70
C ILE A 283 16.37 3.76 20.57
N TRP A 284 15.15 4.25 20.53
CA TRP A 284 14.09 3.79 19.63
C TRP A 284 13.69 4.88 18.66
N GLN A 285 13.48 4.50 17.40
CA GLN A 285 12.93 5.37 16.37
C GLN A 285 11.59 4.79 15.88
N TYR A 286 10.59 5.64 15.73
CA TYR A 286 9.29 5.21 15.24
C TYR A 286 9.24 5.19 13.71
N ARG A 287 8.62 4.17 13.13
CA ARG A 287 8.45 4.04 11.69
C ARG A 287 7.06 3.55 11.34
N LEU A 288 6.58 4.03 10.20
CA LEU A 288 5.34 3.57 9.59
C LEU A 288 5.66 2.61 8.45
N CYS A 289 4.95 1.49 8.40
CA CYS A 289 5.23 0.39 7.49
C CYS A 289 4.02 0.06 6.62
N MET A 290 4.31 -0.55 5.48
CA MET A 290 3.35 -1.19 4.58
C MET A 290 3.83 -2.62 4.36
N GLY A 291 3.09 -3.56 4.93
CA GLY A 291 3.55 -4.91 5.16
C GLY A 291 4.70 -4.92 6.15
N GLN A 292 5.81 -5.54 5.75
CA GLN A 292 7.07 -5.54 6.49
C GLN A 292 7.98 -4.36 6.10
N GLU A 293 7.63 -3.61 5.04
CA GLU A 293 8.48 -2.57 4.49
C GLU A 293 8.26 -1.23 5.20
N PRO A 294 9.31 -0.59 5.75
CA PRO A 294 9.19 0.75 6.29
C PRO A 294 9.01 1.77 5.16
N VAL A 295 8.01 2.61 5.32
CA VAL A 295 7.59 3.62 4.33
C VAL A 295 7.99 5.02 4.76
N LEU A 296 7.81 5.33 6.04
CA LEU A 296 8.08 6.64 6.63
C LEU A 296 8.89 6.45 7.91
N PHE A 297 10.05 7.08 7.98
CA PHE A 297 10.87 7.14 9.18
C PHE A 297 10.61 8.45 9.91
N CYS A 298 10.06 8.35 11.12
CA CYS A 298 9.68 9.52 11.92
C CYS A 298 10.91 10.14 12.59
N ARG A 299 10.86 11.45 12.80
CA ARG A 299 11.97 12.20 13.42
C ARG A 299 12.13 11.90 14.92
N ASP A 300 11.04 11.56 15.58
CA ASP A 300 11.02 11.38 17.02
C ASP A 300 11.79 10.14 17.48
N ILE A 301 12.65 10.36 18.49
CA ILE A 301 13.43 9.33 19.18
C ILE A 301 12.91 9.20 20.62
N GLN A 302 12.91 7.98 21.15
CA GLN A 302 12.58 7.72 22.54
C GLN A 302 13.63 6.84 23.22
N PHE A 303 13.71 6.95 24.53
CA PHE A 303 14.70 6.24 25.34
C PHE A 303 14.01 5.35 26.38
N THR A 304 14.45 4.11 26.51
CA THR A 304 13.99 3.20 27.56
C THR A 304 15.18 2.57 28.29
N LYS A 305 14.96 2.19 29.55
CA LYS A 305 15.98 1.51 30.39
C LYS A 305 15.91 -0.02 30.26
N GLU A 306 14.79 -0.52 29.76
CA GLU A 306 14.52 -1.93 29.51
C GLU A 306 14.33 -2.14 28.00
N HIS A 307 14.54 -3.38 27.53
CA HIS A 307 14.38 -3.75 26.13
C HIS A 307 12.90 -3.91 25.72
N ASN A 308 12.07 -2.99 26.19
CA ASN A 308 10.66 -2.87 25.82
C ASN A 308 10.52 -1.60 24.98
N PRO A 309 9.85 -1.65 23.81
CA PRO A 309 9.58 -0.47 23.02
C PRO A 309 8.66 0.50 23.78
N PRO A 310 8.71 1.81 23.48
CA PRO A 310 7.79 2.78 24.06
C PRO A 310 6.32 2.50 23.70
N ASP A 311 5.40 2.74 24.64
CA ASP A 311 3.96 2.59 24.38
C ASP A 311 3.32 3.80 23.67
N ARG A 312 4.01 4.96 23.72
CA ARG A 312 3.53 6.20 23.12
C ARG A 312 3.68 6.17 21.59
N ILE A 313 2.68 6.68 20.88
CA ILE A 313 2.80 7.02 19.45
C ILE A 313 3.29 8.47 19.36
N PRO A 314 4.44 8.73 18.70
CA PRO A 314 5.03 10.07 18.62
C PRO A 314 4.43 10.93 17.49
N LEU A 315 3.23 10.60 17.03
CA LEU A 315 2.52 11.36 16.01
C LEU A 315 1.35 12.10 16.65
N PRO A 316 1.03 13.33 16.21
CA PRO A 316 -0.12 14.04 16.72
C PRO A 316 -1.40 13.22 16.53
N PRO A 317 -2.25 13.10 17.56
CA PRO A 317 -3.58 12.55 17.39
C PRO A 317 -4.38 13.46 16.46
N VAL A 318 -5.32 12.88 15.72
CA VAL A 318 -6.25 13.67 14.90
C VAL A 318 -7.17 14.46 15.84
N PRO A 319 -7.39 15.78 15.59
CA PRO A 319 -8.25 16.62 16.42
C PRO A 319 -9.71 16.21 16.40
#